data_AF-A0A7J9H9F4-F1
#
_entry.id   AF-A0A7J9H9F4-F1
#
_cell.length_a   1.000
_cell.length_b   1.000
_cell.length_c   1.000
_cell.angle_alpha   90.00
_cell.angle_beta   90.00
_cell.angle_gamma   90.00
#
_symmetry.space_group_name_H-M   'P 1'
#
loop_
_entity.id
_entity.type
_entity.pdbx_description
1 polymer ?
#
loop_
_entity_poly.entity_id
_entity_poly.type
_entity_poly.pdbx_seq_one_letter_code
_entity_poly.pdbx_strand_id
1 'polypeptide(L)'
;MAPRFISLWHLCWNRLDNCSSRAFLCKLAFFPLLILIHKSYIFLVCCAWICIFLPQVTYHFFHWKKGTPFADDQGIYNGLTWWEQIDNGKQLTRNRKFLTVVPVVL
;
A
#
# COMPACT_ATOMS: atom_id res chain seq x y z
N MET A 1 32.95 -4.27 -16.23
CA MET A 1 33.13 -5.66 -15.77
C MET A 1 31.76 -6.21 -15.35
N ALA A 2 30.86 -6.41 -16.32
CA ALA A 2 29.57 -7.07 -16.10
C ALA A 2 29.76 -8.60 -16.28
N PRO A 3 29.09 -9.44 -15.49
CA PRO A 3 29.57 -10.80 -15.22
C PRO A 3 29.28 -11.75 -16.39
N ARG A 4 30.29 -12.55 -16.76
CA ARG A 4 30.22 -13.66 -17.74
C ARG A 4 29.16 -14.73 -17.40
N PHE A 5 28.50 -14.61 -16.26
CA PHE A 5 27.39 -15.46 -15.84
C PHE A 5 26.10 -15.20 -16.63
N ILE A 6 25.81 -13.94 -17.00
CA ILE A 6 24.59 -13.61 -17.73
C ILE A 6 24.65 -14.15 -19.17
N SER A 7 25.82 -14.07 -19.81
CA SER A 7 26.00 -14.57 -21.18
C SER A 7 25.91 -16.10 -21.28
N LEU A 8 26.45 -16.83 -20.31
CA LEU A 8 26.35 -18.30 -20.26
C LEU A 8 24.92 -18.76 -19.94
N TRP A 9 24.20 -18.03 -19.09
CA TRP A 9 22.77 -18.28 -18.82
C TRP A 9 21.92 -18.13 -20.09
N HIS A 10 22.09 -17.04 -20.84
CA HIS A 10 21.38 -16.84 -22.11
C HIS A 10 21.74 -17.88 -23.19
N LEU A 11 23.01 -18.29 -23.29
CA LEU A 11 23.43 -19.33 -24.24
C LEU A 11 22.88 -20.72 -23.88
N CYS A 12 22.85 -21.07 -22.60
CA CYS A 12 22.24 -22.32 -22.12
C CYS A 12 20.72 -22.32 -22.31
N TRP A 13 20.07 -21.18 -22.05
CA TRP A 13 18.64 -20.96 -22.25
C TRP A 13 18.23 -21.19 -23.71
N ASN A 14 18.96 -20.58 -24.65
CA ASN A 14 18.71 -20.71 -26.09
C ASN A 14 18.96 -22.14 -26.61
N ARG A 15 19.88 -22.89 -25.98
CA ARG A 15 20.15 -24.30 -26.34
C ARG A 15 19.04 -25.24 -25.86
N LEU A 16 18.38 -24.95 -24.74
CA LEU A 16 17.25 -25.72 -24.23
C LEU A 16 15.95 -25.50 -25.02
N ASP A 17 15.75 -24.29 -25.57
CA ASP A 17 14.60 -23.96 -26.42
C ASP A 17 14.57 -24.78 -27.72
N ASN A 18 15.73 -25.26 -28.18
CA ASN A 18 15.88 -26.02 -29.41
C ASN A 18 15.75 -27.55 -29.22
N CYS A 19 15.54 -28.04 -27.99
CA CYS A 19 15.66 -29.47 -27.67
C CYS A 19 14.32 -30.16 -27.36
N SER A 20 13.23 -29.43 -27.08
CA SER A 20 11.91 -30.05 -26.87
C SER A 20 10.76 -29.04 -26.93
N SER A 21 9.80 -29.25 -27.83
CA SER A 21 8.56 -28.46 -27.91
C SER A 21 7.80 -28.42 -26.58
N ARG A 22 7.96 -29.43 -25.71
CA ARG A 22 7.35 -29.45 -24.36
C ARG A 22 8.01 -28.45 -23.41
N ALA A 23 9.32 -28.22 -23.51
CA ALA A 23 10.02 -27.23 -22.69
C ALA A 23 9.61 -25.79 -23.05
N PHE A 24 9.35 -25.53 -24.34
CA PHE A 24 8.84 -24.24 -24.82
C PHE A 24 7.42 -23.97 -24.32
N LEU A 25 6.52 -24.96 -24.38
CA LEU A 25 5.15 -24.87 -23.85
C LEU A 25 5.13 -24.68 -22.32
N CYS A 26 5.99 -25.37 -21.58
CA CYS A 26 6.13 -25.17 -20.13
C CYS A 26 6.62 -23.75 -19.80
N LYS A 27 7.56 -23.18 -20.56
CA LYS A 27 8.03 -21.80 -20.34
C LYS A 27 6.94 -20.75 -20.61
N LEU A 28 6.13 -20.97 -21.65
CA LEU A 28 5.01 -20.09 -22.00
C LEU A 28 3.89 -20.07 -20.94
N ALA A 29 3.71 -21.14 -20.18
CA ALA A 29 2.68 -21.23 -19.13
C ALA A 29 3.21 -20.93 -17.71
N PHE A 30 4.39 -21.42 -17.36
CA PHE A 30 4.93 -21.37 -16.00
C PHE A 30 5.47 -19.99 -15.62
N PHE A 31 6.16 -19.33 -16.55
CA PHE A 31 6.76 -18.01 -16.31
C PHE A 31 5.72 -16.89 -16.09
N PRO A 32 4.64 -16.78 -16.90
CA PRO A 32 3.59 -15.80 -16.60
C PRO A 32 2.82 -16.14 -15.32
N LEU A 33 2.62 -17.42 -15.00
CA LEU A 33 1.98 -17.83 -13.76
C LEU A 33 2.80 -17.37 -12.52
N LEU A 34 4.12 -17.54 -12.54
CA LEU A 34 4.98 -17.05 -11.46
C LEU A 34 4.92 -15.53 -11.30
N ILE A 35 4.89 -14.78 -12.42
CA ILE A 35 4.75 -13.32 -12.39
C ILE A 35 3.39 -12.91 -11.81
N LEU A 36 2.31 -13.61 -12.17
CA LEU A 36 0.98 -13.36 -11.61
C LEU A 36 0.93 -13.65 -10.11
N ILE A 37 1.48 -14.78 -9.67
CA ILE A 37 1.55 -15.15 -8.24
C ILE A 37 2.37 -14.11 -7.45
N HIS A 38 3.50 -13.66 -8.00
CA HIS A 38 4.33 -12.67 -7.34
C HIS A 38 3.61 -11.32 -7.24
N LYS A 39 2.95 -10.88 -8.32
CA LYS A 39 2.15 -9.65 -8.32
C LYS A 39 0.97 -9.72 -7.35
N SER A 40 0.25 -10.85 -7.31
CA SER A 40 -0.87 -11.04 -6.37
C SER A 40 -0.38 -11.05 -4.94
N TYR A 41 0.77 -11.68 -4.65
CA TYR A 41 1.37 -11.68 -3.32
C TYR A 41 1.76 -10.26 -2.88
N ILE A 42 2.44 -9.50 -3.74
CA ILE A 42 2.78 -8.10 -3.45
C ILE A 42 1.51 -7.29 -3.19
N PHE A 43 0.49 -7.43 -4.04
CA PHE A 43 -0.77 -6.72 -3.87
C PHE A 43 -1.44 -7.06 -2.53
N LEU A 44 -1.54 -8.33 -2.17
CA LEU A 44 -2.10 -8.79 -0.90
C LEU A 44 -1.34 -8.21 0.31
N VAL A 45 -0.01 -8.25 0.28
CA VAL A 45 0.82 -7.69 1.35
C VAL A 45 0.63 -6.18 1.46
N CYS A 46 0.66 -5.45 0.33
CA CYS A 46 0.43 -4.01 0.32
C CYS A 46 -0.96 -3.65 0.87
N CYS A 47 -2.02 -4.34 0.44
CA CYS A 47 -3.37 -4.13 0.96
C CYS A 47 -3.42 -4.40 2.46
N ALA A 48 -2.88 -5.53 2.94
CA ALA A 48 -2.87 -5.85 4.36
C ALA A 48 -2.16 -4.78 5.21
N TRP A 49 -1.01 -4.28 4.74
CA TRP A 49 -0.31 -3.18 5.42
C TRP A 49 -1.14 -1.90 5.43
N ILE A 50 -1.77 -1.54 4.31
CA ILE A 50 -2.62 -0.34 4.21
C ILE A 50 -3.82 -0.43 5.17
N CYS A 51 -4.55 -1.55 5.16
CA CYS A 51 -5.72 -1.78 6.00
C CYS A 51 -5.37 -1.78 7.51
N ILE A 52 -4.14 -2.14 7.89
CA ILE A 52 -3.70 -2.13 9.29
C ILE A 52 -3.19 -0.75 9.71
N PHE A 53 -2.39 -0.09 8.87
CA PHE A 53 -1.70 1.14 9.27
C PHE A 53 -2.55 2.40 9.13
N LEU A 54 -3.34 2.53 8.05
CA LEU A 54 -4.10 3.75 7.81
C LEU A 54 -5.14 4.06 8.91
N PRO A 55 -5.92 3.08 9.42
CA PRO A 55 -6.88 3.36 10.48
C PRO A 55 -6.20 3.81 11.77
N GLN A 56 -5.04 3.24 12.10
CA GLN A 56 -4.30 3.62 13.30
C GLN A 56 -3.71 5.03 13.21
N VAL A 57 -3.13 5.37 12.05
CA VAL A 57 -2.58 6.70 11.81
C VAL A 57 -3.69 7.75 11.86
N THR A 58 -4.78 7.53 11.13
CA THR A 58 -5.93 8.45 11.13
C THR A 58 -6.54 8.59 12.52
N TYR A 59 -6.72 7.48 13.24
CA TYR A 59 -7.20 7.51 14.63
C TYR A 59 -6.28 8.35 15.53
N HIS A 60 -4.96 8.15 15.44
CA HIS A 60 -4.01 8.89 16.26
C HIS A 60 -4.06 10.40 15.98
N PHE A 61 -4.12 10.81 14.71
CA PHE A 61 -4.24 12.23 14.38
C PHE A 61 -5.57 12.83 14.82
N PHE A 62 -6.70 12.19 14.53
CA PHE A 62 -8.00 12.78 14.83
C PHE A 62 -8.36 12.71 16.32
N HIS A 63 -8.04 11.62 17.00
CA HIS A 63 -8.52 11.39 18.37
C HIS A 63 -7.46 11.57 19.46
N TRP A 64 -6.17 11.61 19.12
CA TRP A 64 -5.09 11.78 20.13
C TRP A 64 -4.37 13.11 20.03
N LYS A 65 -4.12 13.63 18.83
CA LYS A 65 -3.45 14.93 18.66
C LYS A 65 -4.37 16.08 19.05
N LYS A 66 -3.84 17.01 19.83
CA LYS A 66 -4.49 18.25 20.28
C LYS A 66 -3.74 19.48 19.76
N GLY A 67 -4.42 20.64 19.76
CA GLY A 67 -3.88 21.89 19.25
C GLY A 67 -3.86 21.94 17.72
N THR A 68 -3.21 22.96 17.17
CA THR A 68 -2.98 23.08 15.73
C THR A 68 -1.49 23.03 15.42
N PRO A 69 -1.09 22.68 14.18
CA PRO A 69 0.32 22.69 13.79
C PRO A 69 0.90 24.11 13.63
N PHE A 70 0.09 25.16 13.79
CA PHE A 70 0.47 26.56 13.59
C PHE A 70 0.20 27.36 14.87
N ALA A 71 1.08 28.30 15.22
CA ALA A 71 0.93 29.09 16.45
C ALA A 71 -0.09 30.25 16.34
N ASP A 72 -0.74 30.40 15.18
CA ASP A 72 -1.60 31.53 14.87
C ASP A 72 -3.01 31.42 15.48
N ASP A 73 -3.31 30.30 16.14
CA ASP A 73 -4.62 30.04 16.75
C ASP A 73 -4.81 30.66 18.14
N GLN A 74 -3.84 31.44 18.64
CA GLN A 74 -3.85 32.03 19.98
C GLN A 74 -4.12 31.00 21.10
N GLY A 75 -3.84 29.73 20.85
CA GLY A 75 -4.07 28.63 21.78
C GLY A 75 -5.53 28.20 21.96
N ILE A 76 -6.47 28.70 21.14
CA ILE A 76 -7.91 28.37 21.28
C ILE A 76 -8.19 26.87 21.14
N TYR A 77 -7.31 26.12 20.46
CA TYR A 77 -7.46 24.70 20.21
C TYR A 77 -6.55 23.80 21.04
N ASN A 78 -5.72 24.35 21.95
CA ASN A 78 -4.75 23.58 22.74
C ASN A 78 -5.38 22.44 23.57
N GLY A 79 -6.63 22.64 24.00
CA GLY A 79 -7.39 21.63 24.76
C GLY A 79 -8.12 20.59 23.89
N LEU A 80 -8.27 20.86 22.59
CA LEU A 80 -9.17 20.14 21.69
C LEU A 80 -8.39 19.23 20.74
N THR A 81 -8.88 18.01 20.61
CA THR A 81 -8.42 17.08 19.58
C THR A 81 -8.77 17.56 18.19
N TRP A 82 -8.07 17.10 17.16
CA TRP A 82 -8.37 17.47 15.78
C TRP A 82 -9.78 17.07 15.38
N TRP A 83 -10.29 15.95 15.91
CA TRP A 83 -11.68 15.55 15.73
C TRP A 83 -12.66 16.58 16.29
N GLU A 84 -12.42 17.10 17.49
CA GLU A 84 -13.27 18.10 18.14
C GLU A 84 -13.27 19.44 17.41
N GLN A 85 -12.14 19.81 16.79
CA GLN A 85 -12.00 21.03 16.00
C GLN A 85 -12.86 21.00 14.71
N ILE A 86 -13.03 19.82 14.09
CA ILE A 86 -13.81 19.68 12.85
C ILE A 86 -15.28 19.99 13.08
N ASP A 87 -15.84 20.85 12.23
CA ASP A 87 -17.23 21.30 12.28
C ASP A 87 -17.68 21.78 13.67
N ASN A 88 -16.75 22.36 14.45
CA ASN A 88 -16.99 22.87 15.81
C ASN A 88 -17.64 21.85 16.74
N GLY A 89 -17.18 20.60 16.74
CA GLY A 89 -17.75 19.57 17.61
C GLY A 89 -19.06 18.96 17.12
N LYS A 90 -19.70 19.50 16.07
CA LYS A 90 -21.03 19.08 15.63
C LYS A 90 -21.01 17.64 15.14
N GLN A 91 -21.83 16.79 15.75
CA GLN A 91 -21.93 15.39 15.39
C GLN A 91 -22.69 15.19 14.06
N LEU A 92 -22.46 14.05 13.41
CA LEU A 92 -23.19 13.60 12.21
C LEU A 92 -23.15 14.53 10.99
N THR A 93 -22.16 15.41 10.91
CA THR A 93 -21.88 16.19 9.70
C THR A 93 -21.38 15.30 8.57
N ARG A 94 -21.50 15.77 7.33
CA ARG A 94 -21.02 15.05 6.14
C ARG A 94 -19.51 14.75 6.25
N ASN A 95 -18.72 15.72 6.70
CA ASN A 95 -17.27 15.59 6.82
C ASN A 95 -16.91 14.52 7.86
N ARG A 96 -17.53 14.53 9.05
CA ARG A 96 -17.28 13.51 10.07
C ARG A 96 -17.68 12.12 9.62
N LYS A 97 -18.82 11.97 8.95
CA LYS A 97 -19.23 10.67 8.37
C LYS A 97 -18.20 10.16 7.37
N PHE A 98 -17.71 11.03 6.48
CA PHE A 98 -16.67 10.67 5.52
C PHE A 98 -15.37 10.23 6.23
N LEU A 99 -14.89 11.02 7.19
CA LEU A 99 -13.65 10.76 7.92
C LEU A 99 -13.70 9.51 8.81
N THR A 100 -14.90 9.10 9.27
CA THR A 100 -15.08 7.83 9.98
C THR A 100 -15.17 6.64 9.02
N VAL A 101 -15.86 6.78 7.90
CA VAL A 101 -16.13 5.64 6.99
C VAL A 101 -14.92 5.29 6.14
N VAL A 102 -14.17 6.27 5.64
CA VAL A 102 -13.05 6.04 4.72
C VAL A 102 -11.98 5.12 5.31
N PRO A 103 -11.45 5.36 6.52
CA PRO A 103 -10.44 4.47 7.11
C PRO A 103 -10.99 3.08 7.48
N VAL A 104 -12.30 2.91 7.59
CA VAL A 104 -12.92 1.61 7.92
C VAL A 104 -13.13 0.74 6.67
N VAL A 105 -13.31 1.37 5.51
CA VAL A 105 -13.60 0.69 4.24
C VAL A 105 -12.34 0.48 3.37
N LEU A 106 -11.26 1.23 3.64
CA LEU A 106 -9.95 1.10 2.97
C LEU A 106 -9.08 0.01 3.60
#